data_AF-A0A0C9ZDF8-F1
#
_entry.id   AF-A0A0C9ZDF8-F1
#
_cell.length_a   1.000
_cell.length_b   1.000
_cell.length_c   1.000
_cell.angle_alpha   90.00
_cell.angle_beta   90.00
_cell.angle_gamma   90.00
#
_symmetry.space_group_name_H-M   'P 1'
#
loop_
_entity.id
_entity.type
_entity.pdbx_description
1 polymer ?
#
loop_
_entity_poly.entity_id
_entity_poly.type
_entity_poly.pdbx_seq_one_letter_code
_entity_poly.pdbx_strand_id
1 'polypeptide(L)' 'QSFLHIFNKDDQDFLEMGFNAMFDIQMTKELKVSGLIGHVISAAKNRLVLERPKLVSAKP' A
#
# COMPACT_ATOMS: atom_id res chain seq x y z
N GLN A 1 3.45 25.65 -19.69
CA GLN A 1 4.11 24.54 -20.41
C GLN A 1 4.16 23.28 -19.51
N SER A 2 3.01 22.77 -19.08
CA SER A 2 2.97 21.67 -18.08
C SER A 2 3.15 20.29 -18.71
N PHE A 3 2.79 20.14 -19.99
CA PHE A 3 2.92 18.89 -20.73
C PHE A 3 4.38 18.46 -20.92
N LEU A 4 5.29 19.40 -21.14
CA LEU A 4 6.71 19.08 -21.35
C LEU A 4 7.43 18.72 -20.05
N HIS A 5 6.93 19.16 -18.89
CA HIS A 5 7.51 18.84 -17.58
C HIS A 5 7.35 17.36 -17.18
N ILE A 6 6.31 16.70 -17.69
CA ILE A 6 6.09 15.26 -17.51
C ILE A 6 7.24 14.45 -18.13
N PHE A 7 7.91 15.01 -19.13
CA PHE A 7 9.02 14.37 -19.83
C PHE A 7 10.41 14.81 -19.34
N ASN A 8 10.48 15.40 -18.14
CA ASN A 8 11.75 15.74 -17.53
C ASN A 8 12.62 14.50 -17.34
N LYS A 9 13.93 14.72 -17.49
CA LYS A 9 14.95 13.69 -17.33
C LYS A 9 15.76 13.93 -16.06
N ASP A 10 16.26 12.87 -15.47
CA ASP A 10 17.24 12.91 -14.38
C ASP A 10 18.68 13.14 -14.91
N ASP A 11 19.64 13.23 -13.97
CA ASP A 11 21.07 13.40 -14.28
C ASP A 11 21.67 12.22 -15.06
N GLN A 12 20.94 11.12 -15.21
CA GLN A 12 21.33 9.92 -15.96
C GLN A 12 20.58 9.82 -17.31
N ASP A 13 19.91 10.90 -17.74
CA ASP A 13 19.15 11.00 -18.99
C ASP A 13 17.90 10.08 -19.05
N PHE A 14 17.47 9.49 -17.93
CA PHE A 14 16.25 8.71 -17.83
C PHE A 14 15.05 9.58 -17.48
N LEU A 15 13.86 9.12 -17.88
CA LEU A 15 12.61 9.80 -17.60
C LEU A 15 12.27 9.73 -16.11
N GLU A 16 11.94 10.86 -15.49
CA GLU A 16 11.64 10.95 -14.04
C GLU A 16 10.37 10.15 -13.64
N MET A 17 9.53 9.77 -14.62
CA MET A 17 8.34 8.96 -14.39
C MET A 17 8.67 7.49 -14.11
N GLY A 18 8.20 6.99 -12.97
CA GLY A 18 8.19 5.56 -12.65
C GLY A 18 6.85 4.89 -12.94
N PHE A 19 6.87 3.70 -13.54
CA PHE A 19 5.68 2.88 -13.76
C PHE A 19 5.75 1.58 -12.96
N ASN A 20 4.60 1.04 -12.57
CA ASN A 20 4.48 -0.25 -11.88
C ASN A 20 5.32 -0.36 -10.58
N ALA A 21 5.40 0.72 -9.81
CA ALA A 21 6.07 0.70 -8.52
C ALA A 21 5.29 -0.16 -7.51
N MET A 22 6.00 -1.04 -6.80
CA MET A 22 5.45 -1.82 -5.70
C MET A 22 6.01 -1.26 -4.38
N PHE A 23 5.13 -0.94 -3.45
CA PHE A 23 5.49 -0.41 -2.14
C PHE A 23 5.14 -1.44 -1.05
N ASP A 24 6.15 -1.95 -0.36
CA ASP A 24 6.02 -2.92 0.73
C ASP A 24 6.51 -2.30 2.04
N ILE A 25 5.78 -2.56 3.14
CA ILE A 25 6.06 -2.00 4.45
C ILE A 25 6.32 -3.13 5.44
N GLN A 26 7.56 -3.20 5.92
CA GLN A 26 7.94 -4.13 6.97
C GLN A 26 7.88 -3.44 8.33
N MET A 27 7.21 -4.08 9.29
CA MET A 27 7.00 -3.55 10.64
C MET A 27 7.51 -4.52 11.69
N THR A 28 7.90 -3.97 12.84
CA THR A 28 8.17 -4.76 14.03
C THR A 28 6.86 -5.29 14.62
N LYS A 29 6.95 -6.33 15.45
CA LYS A 29 5.79 -7.09 15.96
C LYS A 29 4.76 -6.25 16.72
N GLU A 30 5.15 -5.09 17.22
CA GLU A 30 4.32 -4.21 18.05
C GLU A 30 3.63 -3.11 17.24
N LEU A 31 4.01 -2.93 15.98
CA LEU A 31 3.51 -1.86 15.13
C LEU A 31 2.59 -2.39 14.04
N LYS A 32 1.42 -1.75 13.92
CA LYS A 32 0.43 -2.03 12.88
C LYS A 32 0.23 -0.79 12.02
N VAL A 33 0.24 -0.99 10.71
CA VAL A 33 -0.10 0.05 9.73
C VAL A 33 -1.62 0.06 9.53
N SER A 34 -2.25 1.22 9.72
CA SER A 34 -3.68 1.40 9.51
C SER A 34 -4.04 1.56 8.03
N GLY A 35 -3.14 2.10 7.22
CA GLY A 35 -3.35 2.28 5.78
C GLY A 35 -2.36 3.27 5.18
N LEU A 36 -2.55 3.57 3.89
CA LEU A 36 -1.77 4.57 3.15
C LEU A 36 -2.73 5.52 2.41
N ILE A 37 -2.45 6.82 2.45
CA ILE A 37 -3.24 7.87 1.77
C ILE A 37 -2.38 8.46 0.66
N GLY A 38 -2.88 8.41 -0.59
CA GLY A 38 -2.17 8.91 -1.77
C GLY A 38 -2.66 8.23 -3.06
N HIS A 39 -1.99 8.51 -4.17
CA HIS A 39 -2.26 7.87 -5.48
C HIS A 39 -1.69 6.45 -5.50
N VAL A 40 -2.41 5.52 -4.86
CA VAL A 40 -2.00 4.11 -4.79
C VAL A 40 -3.20 3.19 -4.90
N ILE A 41 -2.92 1.92 -5.17
CA ILE A 41 -3.90 0.84 -5.08
C ILE A 41 -3.37 -0.22 -4.10
N SER A 42 -4.27 -0.81 -3.30
CA SER A 42 -3.89 -1.94 -2.44
C SER A 42 -3.45 -3.12 -3.31
N ALA A 43 -2.24 -3.63 -3.08
CA ALA A 43 -1.72 -4.82 -3.76
C ALA A 43 -2.51 -6.10 -3.37
N ALA A 44 -3.17 -6.10 -2.21
CA ALA A 44 -3.96 -7.21 -1.70
C ALA A 44 -5.44 -6.84 -1.67
N LYS A 45 -6.14 -7.04 -2.79
CA LYS A 45 -7.60 -7.06 -2.81
C LYS A 45 -8.04 -8.45 -2.31
N ASN A 46 -8.88 -8.47 -1.28
CA ASN A 46 -9.53 -9.63 -0.64
C ASN A 46 -8.82 -10.23 0.60
N ARG A 47 -8.88 -9.51 1.72
CA ARG A 47 -8.98 -10.17 3.03
C ARG A 47 -9.92 -9.39 3.94
N LEU A 48 -11.23 -9.44 3.63
CA LEU A 48 -12.25 -9.34 4.68
C LEU A 48 -12.07 -10.57 5.56
N VAL A 49 -11.13 -10.50 6.52
CA VAL A 49 -11.07 -11.48 7.59
C VAL A 49 -12.33 -11.27 8.40
N LEU A 50 -13.27 -12.18 8.21
CA LEU A 50 -14.37 -12.46 9.12
C LEU A 50 -13.78 -12.60 10.54
N GLU A 51 -13.84 -11.52 11.33
CA GLU A 51 -13.73 -11.63 12.77
C GLU A 51 -14.97 -12.39 13.24
N ARG A 52 -14.92 -13.73 13.20
CA ARG A 52 -15.95 -14.56 13.85
C ARG A 52 -15.88 -14.22 15.35
N PRO A 53 -16.96 -13.69 15.96
CA PRO A 53 -16.98 -13.50 17.40
C PRO A 53 -16.78 -14.87 18.05
N LYS A 54 -15.80 -14.97 18.96
CA LYS A 54 -15.53 -16.19 19.72
C LYS A 54 -16.82 -16.58 20.43
N LEU A 55 -17.38 -17.74 20.09
CA LEU A 55 -18.44 -18.39 20.86
C LEU A 55 -17.89 -18.64 22.27
N VAL A 56 -18.36 -17.85 23.24
CA VAL A 56 -18.15 -18.13 24.65
C VAL A 56 -18.94 -19.38 24.98
N SER A 57 -18.23 -20.48 25.16
CA SER A 57 -18.76 -21.74 25.68
C SER A 57 -19.41 -21.47 27.04
N ALA A 58 -20.74 -21.56 27.08
CA ALA A 58 -21.48 -21.71 28.33
C ALA A 58 -20.97 -22.97 29.06
N LYS A 59 -20.65 -22.84 30.34
CA LYS A 59 -20.39 -23.96 31.24
C LYS A 59 -21.67 -24.18 32.06
N PRO A 60 -22.26 -25.39 32.08
CA PRO A 60 -23.07 -25.82 33.21
C PRO A 60 -22.18 -26.14 34.42
#